data_AF-A0A2T3Z182-F1
#
_entry.id   AF-A0A2T3Z182-F1
#
_cell.length_a   1.000
_cell.length_b   1.000
_cell.length_c   1.000
_cell.angle_alpha   90.00
_cell.angle_beta   90.00
_cell.angle_gamma   90.00
#
_symmetry.space_group_name_H-M   'P 1'
#
loop_
_entity.id
_entity.type
_entity.pdbx_description
1 polymer ?
#
loop_
_entity_poly.entity_id
_entity_poly.type
_entity_poly.pdbx_seq_one_letter_code
_entity_poly.pdbx_strand_id
1 'polypeptide(L)'
;MGAAVVLAPGRPASDLKSRKSVFLAGPTNPTGEADWRETLTEALIELPIVIYNPKRSDWDSTWKEDFSDSRWAEQVEWELGMQDKADIVVVFFHKATPAPISLLELGLCVRSGKAIVCAQDGYSKRGNVEAVCRRYGAKFMASEEDLKDAVMERLKGLIAG
;
A
#
# COMPACT_ATOMS: atom_id res chain seq x y z
N MET A 1 -12.03 12.44 15.09
CA MET A 1 -10.56 12.26 14.93
C MET A 1 -10.36 11.62 13.57
N GLY A 2 -9.72 12.35 12.64
CA GLY A 2 -9.46 11.84 11.29
C GLY A 2 -8.22 10.94 11.22
N ALA A 3 -7.86 10.59 9.99
CA ALA A 3 -6.75 9.71 9.69
C ALA A 3 -5.41 10.41 9.98
N ALA A 4 -4.45 9.65 10.48
CA ALA A 4 -3.06 10.09 10.57
C ALA A 4 -2.27 9.48 9.41
N VAL A 5 -1.61 10.32 8.61
CA VAL A 5 -0.74 9.87 7.51
C VAL A 5 0.70 9.83 8.00
N VAL A 6 1.34 8.67 7.87
CA VAL A 6 2.74 8.45 8.22
C VAL A 6 3.49 8.16 6.93
N LEU A 7 4.28 9.13 6.48
CA LEU A 7 5.18 9.01 5.34
C LEU A 7 6.49 8.33 5.75
N ALA A 8 7.13 7.62 4.84
CA ALA A 8 8.49 7.14 5.05
C ALA A 8 9.46 8.33 5.25
N PRO A 9 10.51 8.20 6.10
CA PRO A 9 10.78 7.10 7.01
C PRO A 9 10.14 7.29 8.41
N GLY A 10 9.18 8.21 8.55
CA GLY A 10 8.52 8.56 9.82
C GLY A 10 7.83 7.37 10.50
N ARG A 11 7.73 7.38 11.82
CA ARG A 11 7.10 6.30 12.60
C ARG A 11 5.81 6.79 13.26
N PRO A 12 4.78 5.94 13.38
CA PRO A 12 3.57 6.31 14.10
C PRO A 12 3.89 6.62 15.56
N ALA A 13 3.32 7.70 16.09
CA ALA A 13 3.35 8.02 17.50
C ALA A 13 2.68 6.91 18.34
N SER A 14 3.03 6.82 19.62
CA SER A 14 2.58 5.72 20.49
C SER A 14 1.06 5.64 20.64
N ASP A 15 0.38 6.78 20.66
CA ASP A 15 -1.08 6.91 20.74
C ASP A 15 -1.80 6.46 19.46
N LEU A 16 -1.10 6.44 18.32
CA LEU A 16 -1.66 5.98 17.05
C LEU A 16 -1.59 4.45 16.89
N LYS A 17 -0.74 3.76 17.66
CA LYS A 17 -0.49 2.31 17.50
C LYS A 17 -1.69 1.42 17.81
N SER A 18 -2.69 1.92 18.55
CA SER A 18 -3.93 1.20 18.84
C SER A 18 -4.99 1.35 17.75
N ARG A 19 -4.82 2.29 16.82
CA ARG A 19 -5.76 2.53 15.72
C ARG A 19 -5.60 1.48 14.62
N LYS A 20 -6.69 1.25 13.90
CA LYS A 20 -6.65 0.45 12.67
C LYS A 20 -5.82 1.15 11.60
N SER A 21 -5.18 0.34 10.76
CA SER A 21 -4.15 0.85 9.86
C SER A 21 -4.18 0.20 8.48
N VAL A 22 -3.76 0.98 7.48
CA VAL A 22 -3.62 0.55 6.09
C VAL A 22 -2.24 0.92 5.55
N PHE A 23 -1.58 -0.02 4.86
CA PHE A 23 -0.34 0.20 4.12
C PHE A 23 -0.62 0.34 2.62
N LEU A 24 0.03 1.30 1.96
CA LEU A 24 -0.17 1.61 0.55
C LEU A 24 1.00 1.08 -0.31
N ALA A 25 1.00 -0.21 -0.61
CA ALA A 25 1.96 -0.84 -1.53
C ALA A 25 1.60 -0.53 -2.98
N GLY A 26 2.57 -0.10 -3.78
CA GLY A 26 2.34 0.24 -5.19
C GLY A 26 3.35 1.24 -5.73
N PRO A 27 3.23 1.59 -7.02
CA PRO A 27 4.13 2.53 -7.66
C PRO A 27 4.09 3.91 -6.98
N THR A 28 5.28 4.45 -6.72
CA THR A 28 5.46 5.76 -6.11
C THR A 28 5.85 6.85 -7.10
N ASN A 29 6.35 6.45 -8.27
CA ASN A 29 6.74 7.32 -9.36
C ASN A 29 5.51 7.83 -10.13
N PRO A 30 5.61 9.02 -10.77
CA PRO A 30 4.54 9.55 -11.63
C PRO A 30 4.17 8.57 -12.75
N THR A 31 2.87 8.37 -12.96
CA THR A 31 2.32 7.48 -13.99
C THR A 31 1.69 8.23 -15.16
N GLY A 32 1.66 9.58 -15.10
CA GLY A 32 0.93 10.44 -16.04
C GLY A 32 -0.56 10.59 -15.71
N GLU A 33 -1.03 9.94 -14.66
CA GLU A 33 -2.39 10.05 -14.11
C GLU A 33 -2.31 10.62 -12.67
N ALA A 34 -3.46 10.82 -12.02
CA ALA A 34 -3.51 11.28 -10.63
C ALA A 34 -2.82 10.26 -9.69
N ASP A 35 -2.23 10.74 -8.58
CA ASP A 35 -1.60 9.84 -7.60
C ASP A 35 -2.70 9.08 -6.82
N TRP A 36 -2.87 7.80 -7.15
CA TRP A 36 -3.85 6.91 -6.52
C TRP A 36 -3.75 6.90 -4.99
N ARG A 37 -2.55 7.13 -4.42
CA ARG A 37 -2.34 7.20 -2.96
C ARG A 37 -2.97 8.44 -2.37
N GLU A 38 -2.89 9.57 -3.07
CA GLU A 38 -3.49 10.84 -2.65
C GLU A 38 -5.02 10.70 -2.72
N THR A 39 -5.56 10.21 -3.83
CA THR A 39 -7.00 9.95 -3.99
C THR A 39 -7.54 9.00 -2.92
N LEU A 40 -6.85 7.89 -2.65
CA LEU A 40 -7.26 6.95 -1.60
C LEU A 40 -7.12 7.56 -0.20
N THR A 41 -6.05 8.34 0.06
CA THR A 41 -5.83 9.00 1.35
C THR A 41 -6.94 10.01 1.65
N GLU A 42 -7.31 10.82 0.66
CA GLU A 42 -8.41 11.79 0.78
C GLU A 42 -9.74 11.10 1.08
N ALA A 43 -10.04 9.98 0.41
CA ALA A 43 -11.25 9.21 0.67
C ALA A 43 -11.32 8.63 2.09
N LEU A 44 -10.18 8.41 2.73
CA LEU A 44 -10.06 7.81 4.07
C LEU A 44 -9.85 8.84 5.19
N ILE A 45 -9.74 10.13 4.87
CA ILE A 45 -9.24 11.17 5.79
C ILE A 45 -10.10 11.35 7.04
N GLU A 46 -11.40 11.08 6.95
CA GLU A 46 -12.35 11.22 8.07
C GLU A 46 -12.35 10.02 9.03
N LEU A 47 -11.70 8.90 8.67
CA LEU A 47 -11.67 7.70 9.49
C LEU A 47 -10.60 7.80 10.59
N PRO A 48 -10.84 7.31 11.82
CA PRO A 48 -9.87 7.33 12.92
C PRO A 48 -8.79 6.24 12.76
N ILE A 49 -8.04 6.28 11.66
CA ILE A 49 -7.06 5.26 11.26
C ILE A 49 -5.63 5.81 11.15
N VAL A 50 -4.69 4.94 10.83
CA VAL A 50 -3.33 5.29 10.38
C VAL A 50 -3.11 4.83 8.95
N ILE A 51 -2.61 5.71 8.09
CA ILE A 51 -2.24 5.42 6.71
C ILE A 51 -0.72 5.42 6.62
N TYR A 52 -0.13 4.26 6.35
CA TYR A 52 1.29 4.12 6.07
C TYR A 52 1.52 4.30 4.57
N ASN A 53 2.11 5.42 4.19
CA ASN A 53 2.39 5.77 2.79
C ASN A 53 3.91 5.73 2.54
N PRO A 54 4.42 4.83 1.67
CA PRO A 54 5.85 4.66 1.46
C PRO A 54 6.52 5.82 0.68
N LYS A 55 5.75 6.82 0.22
CA LYS A 55 6.28 8.00 -0.49
C LYS A 55 7.34 8.70 0.37
N ARG A 56 8.55 8.88 -0.20
CA ARG A 56 9.62 9.70 0.37
C ARG A 56 9.90 10.90 -0.51
N SER A 57 9.99 12.09 0.08
CA SER A 57 10.17 13.36 -0.65
C SER A 57 11.60 13.64 -1.07
N ASP A 58 12.57 13.02 -0.40
CA ASP A 58 14.03 13.14 -0.61
C ASP A 58 14.58 11.97 -1.43
N TRP A 59 13.72 11.17 -2.07
CA TRP A 59 14.18 10.16 -3.02
C TRP A 59 14.72 10.82 -4.28
N ASP A 60 15.93 10.45 -4.68
CA ASP A 60 16.57 10.91 -5.91
C ASP A 60 17.36 9.78 -6.59
N SER A 61 17.89 10.05 -7.79
CA SER A 61 18.60 9.06 -8.60
C SER A 61 19.99 8.67 -8.08
N THR A 62 20.49 9.30 -7.00
CA THR A 62 21.76 8.94 -6.38
C THR A 62 21.65 7.74 -5.44
N TRP A 63 20.43 7.34 -5.11
CA TRP A 63 20.14 6.19 -4.26
C TRP A 63 20.50 4.89 -4.96
N LYS A 64 21.09 3.96 -4.21
CA LYS A 64 21.44 2.63 -4.73
C LYS A 64 20.56 1.58 -4.07
N GLU A 65 20.00 0.67 -4.88
CA GLU A 65 19.28 -0.50 -4.39
C GLU A 65 20.26 -1.57 -3.85
N ASP A 66 20.99 -1.19 -2.80
CA ASP A 66 22.05 -1.98 -2.18
C ASP A 66 22.14 -1.61 -0.69
N PHE A 67 22.38 -2.59 0.18
CA PHE A 67 22.45 -2.38 1.63
C PHE A 67 23.62 -1.49 2.08
N SER A 68 24.60 -1.21 1.21
CA SER A 68 25.63 -0.19 1.49
C SER A 68 25.11 1.25 1.42
N ASP A 69 23.95 1.50 0.80
CA ASP A 69 23.25 2.78 0.88
C ASP A 69 22.27 2.74 2.06
N SER A 70 22.68 3.32 3.19
CA SER A 70 21.90 3.32 4.42
C SER A 70 20.51 3.91 4.25
N ARG A 71 20.36 4.85 3.31
CA ARG A 71 19.10 5.53 3.08
C ARG A 71 18.11 4.56 2.38
N TRP A 72 18.58 3.83 1.38
CA TRP A 72 17.79 2.77 0.73
C TRP A 72 17.45 1.65 1.71
N ALA A 73 18.41 1.22 2.53
CA ALA A 73 18.17 0.21 3.55
C ALA A 73 17.08 0.66 4.54
N GLU A 74 17.10 1.92 4.99
CA GLU A 74 16.06 2.49 5.85
C GLU A 74 14.67 2.46 5.18
N GLN A 75 14.59 2.78 3.88
CA GLN A 75 13.33 2.70 3.13
C GLN A 75 12.77 1.27 3.12
N VAL A 76 13.60 0.28 2.77
CA VAL A 76 13.16 -1.11 2.68
C VAL A 76 12.75 -1.66 4.04
N GLU A 77 13.53 -1.38 5.09
CA GLU A 77 13.17 -1.75 6.46
C GLU A 77 11.87 -1.07 6.91
N TRP A 78 11.65 0.18 6.48
CA TRP A 78 10.42 0.89 6.75
C TRP A 78 9.22 0.24 6.08
N GLU A 79 9.31 -0.06 4.79
CA GLU A 79 8.24 -0.68 4.00
C GLU A 79 7.84 -2.02 4.56
N LEU A 80 8.81 -2.92 4.76
CA LEU A 80 8.58 -4.24 5.36
C LEU A 80 7.96 -4.13 6.75
N GLY A 81 8.52 -3.26 7.60
CA GLY A 81 8.05 -3.09 8.97
C GLY A 81 6.66 -2.47 9.10
N MET A 82 6.28 -1.54 8.22
CA MET A 82 4.93 -0.95 8.21
C MET A 82 3.91 -1.87 7.55
N GLN A 83 4.30 -2.58 6.48
CA GLN A 83 3.45 -3.59 5.85
C GLN A 83 3.07 -4.69 6.84
N ASP A 84 4.02 -5.21 7.61
CA ASP A 84 3.75 -6.27 8.60
C ASP A 84 2.79 -5.82 9.71
N LYS A 85 2.94 -4.56 10.15
CA LYS A 85 2.11 -3.97 11.21
C LYS A 85 0.70 -3.62 10.77
N ALA A 86 0.49 -3.35 9.48
CA ALA A 86 -0.81 -2.89 9.00
C ALA A 86 -1.92 -3.94 9.20
N ASP A 87 -3.15 -3.49 9.45
CA ASP A 87 -4.33 -4.36 9.47
C ASP A 87 -4.78 -4.71 8.04
N ILE A 88 -4.56 -3.80 7.10
CA ILE A 88 -4.84 -3.95 5.68
C ILE A 88 -3.59 -3.59 4.88
N VAL A 89 -3.28 -4.38 3.86
CA VAL A 89 -2.25 -4.05 2.87
C VAL A 89 -2.95 -3.85 1.53
N VAL A 90 -2.98 -2.61 1.06
CA VAL A 90 -3.39 -2.31 -0.32
C VAL A 90 -2.21 -2.57 -1.22
N VAL A 91 -2.39 -3.38 -2.27
CA VAL A 91 -1.38 -3.55 -3.32
C VAL A 91 -1.94 -3.07 -4.65
N PHE A 92 -1.42 -1.96 -5.15
CA PHE A 92 -1.87 -1.31 -6.37
C PHE A 92 -0.88 -1.52 -7.52
N PHE A 93 -1.37 -1.99 -8.66
CA PHE A 93 -0.61 -2.17 -9.89
C PHE A 93 -1.18 -1.30 -11.01
N HIS A 94 -0.45 -0.24 -11.37
CA HIS A 94 -0.82 0.65 -12.46
C HIS A 94 -0.35 0.10 -13.81
N LYS A 95 -1.13 0.31 -14.88
CA LYS A 95 -0.78 -0.16 -16.24
C LYS A 95 0.53 0.42 -16.83
N ALA A 96 0.98 1.57 -16.32
CA ALA A 96 2.14 2.31 -16.84
C ALA A 96 3.48 1.87 -16.25
N THR A 97 3.48 0.91 -15.31
CA THR A 97 4.67 0.50 -14.55
C THR A 97 4.74 -1.02 -14.43
N PRO A 98 5.95 -1.61 -14.44
CA PRO A 98 6.12 -3.02 -14.15
C PRO A 98 5.87 -3.36 -12.68
N ALA A 99 6.04 -2.40 -11.76
CA ALA A 99 5.87 -2.54 -10.30
C ALA A 99 6.43 -3.86 -9.72
N PRO A 100 7.70 -4.22 -9.97
CA PRO A 100 8.28 -5.50 -9.53
C PRO A 100 8.33 -5.62 -8.00
N ILE A 101 8.62 -4.53 -7.28
CA ILE A 101 8.65 -4.52 -5.82
C ILE A 101 7.26 -4.84 -5.26
N SER A 102 6.20 -4.27 -5.83
CA SER A 102 4.83 -4.56 -5.40
C SER A 102 4.37 -6.00 -5.64
N LEU A 103 4.98 -6.71 -6.60
CA LEU A 103 4.79 -8.16 -6.73
C LEU A 103 5.42 -8.92 -5.55
N LEU A 104 6.57 -8.47 -5.03
CA LEU A 104 7.19 -9.02 -3.82
C LEU A 104 6.33 -8.73 -2.59
N GLU A 105 5.87 -7.48 -2.43
CA GLU A 105 4.97 -7.05 -1.35
C GLU A 105 3.68 -7.88 -1.32
N LEU A 106 3.07 -8.12 -2.49
CA LEU A 106 1.92 -9.03 -2.61
C LEU A 106 2.28 -10.45 -2.15
N GLY A 107 3.41 -10.99 -2.62
CA GLY A 107 3.86 -12.33 -2.25
C GLY A 107 4.05 -12.49 -0.73
N LEU A 108 4.56 -11.45 -0.06
CA LEU A 108 4.75 -11.42 1.38
C LEU A 108 3.43 -11.35 2.16
N CYS A 109 2.47 -10.53 1.72
CA CYS A 109 1.26 -10.26 2.51
C CYS A 109 0.04 -11.11 2.13
N VAL A 110 -0.05 -11.69 0.93
CA VAL A 110 -1.31 -12.30 0.42
C VAL A 110 -1.84 -13.42 1.31
N ARG A 111 -0.96 -14.22 1.91
CA ARG A 111 -1.34 -15.35 2.79
C ARG A 111 -1.83 -14.92 4.17
N SER A 112 -1.58 -13.68 4.57
CA SER A 112 -2.03 -13.14 5.86
C SER A 112 -3.53 -12.82 5.90
N GLY A 113 -4.19 -12.80 4.72
CA GLY A 113 -5.56 -12.33 4.58
C GLY A 113 -5.70 -10.81 4.61
N LYS A 114 -4.63 -10.03 4.87
CA LYS A 114 -4.65 -8.56 4.96
C LYS A 114 -4.73 -7.86 3.59
N ALA A 115 -4.41 -8.57 2.51
CA ALA A 115 -4.29 -7.98 1.18
C ALA A 115 -5.65 -7.55 0.59
N ILE A 116 -5.69 -6.35 0.02
CA ILE A 116 -6.68 -5.89 -0.96
C ILE A 116 -5.91 -5.46 -2.19
N VAL A 117 -6.20 -6.06 -3.34
CA VAL A 117 -5.36 -5.94 -4.53
C VAL A 117 -6.14 -5.29 -5.65
N CYS A 118 -5.53 -4.27 -6.27
CA CYS A 118 -6.04 -3.67 -7.49
C CYS A 118 -4.95 -3.74 -8.55
N ALA A 119 -5.29 -4.28 -9.71
CA ALA A 119 -4.47 -4.12 -10.90
C ALA A 119 -5.32 -3.40 -11.94
N GLN A 120 -4.80 -2.35 -12.57
CA GLN A 120 -5.50 -1.71 -13.68
C GLN A 120 -5.53 -2.65 -14.89
N ASP A 121 -6.54 -2.48 -15.74
CA ASP A 121 -6.54 -3.08 -17.07
C ASP A 121 -5.31 -2.59 -17.86
N GLY A 122 -4.61 -3.53 -18.50
CA GLY A 122 -3.35 -3.27 -19.19
C GLY A 122 -2.08 -3.47 -18.35
N TYR A 123 -2.17 -3.71 -17.03
CA TYR A 123 -0.99 -4.10 -16.25
C TYR A 123 -0.39 -5.42 -16.75
N SER A 124 0.89 -5.42 -17.10
CA SER A 124 1.55 -6.52 -17.82
C SER A 124 1.51 -7.88 -17.11
N LYS A 125 1.40 -7.89 -15.77
CA LYS A 125 1.33 -9.11 -14.94
C LYS A 125 -0.04 -9.33 -14.31
N ARG A 126 -1.09 -8.64 -14.77
CA ARG A 126 -2.46 -8.72 -14.25
C ARG A 126 -2.94 -10.15 -14.04
N GLY A 127 -2.80 -11.02 -15.04
CA GLY A 127 -3.22 -12.42 -14.94
C GLY A 127 -2.50 -13.21 -13.84
N ASN A 128 -1.22 -12.93 -13.59
CA ASN A 128 -0.48 -13.57 -12.49
C ASN A 128 -0.95 -13.06 -11.12
N VAL A 129 -1.18 -11.74 -11.01
CA VAL A 129 -1.72 -11.12 -9.80
C VAL A 129 -3.10 -11.72 -9.48
N GLU A 130 -3.98 -11.79 -10.46
CA GLU A 130 -5.32 -12.35 -10.29
C GLU A 130 -5.26 -13.84 -9.90
N ALA A 131 -4.40 -14.64 -10.53
CA ALA A 131 -4.23 -16.05 -10.20
C ALA A 131 -3.79 -16.24 -8.73
N VAL A 132 -2.84 -15.44 -8.25
CA VAL A 132 -2.40 -15.44 -6.84
C VAL A 132 -3.55 -15.03 -5.92
N CYS A 133 -4.28 -13.96 -6.25
CA CYS A 133 -5.41 -13.50 -5.43
C CYS A 133 -6.49 -14.58 -5.32
N ARG A 134 -6.89 -15.20 -6.44
CA ARG A 134 -7.86 -16.30 -6.46
C ARG A 134 -7.37 -17.51 -5.66
N ARG A 135 -6.09 -17.86 -5.78
CA ARG A 135 -5.50 -19.02 -5.08
C ARG A 135 -5.48 -18.88 -3.56
N TYR A 136 -5.34 -17.67 -3.05
CA TYR A 136 -5.21 -17.37 -1.62
C TYR A 136 -6.40 -16.62 -1.02
N GLY A 137 -7.44 -16.33 -1.81
CA GLY A 137 -8.67 -15.68 -1.34
C GLY A 137 -8.53 -14.18 -1.07
N ALA A 138 -7.60 -13.48 -1.71
CA ALA A 138 -7.48 -12.03 -1.59
C ALA A 138 -8.51 -11.32 -2.50
N LYS A 139 -9.09 -10.20 -2.03
CA LYS A 139 -9.97 -9.35 -2.86
C LYS A 139 -9.14 -8.77 -4.02
N PHE A 140 -9.62 -8.94 -5.24
CA PHE A 140 -9.00 -8.46 -6.48
C PHE A 140 -9.99 -7.58 -7.26
N MET A 141 -9.54 -6.43 -7.76
CA MET A 141 -10.35 -5.49 -8.55
C MET A 141 -9.56 -4.84 -9.69
N ALA A 142 -10.30 -4.23 -10.60
CA ALA A 142 -9.78 -3.62 -11.82
C ALA A 142 -9.65 -2.09 -11.76
N SER A 143 -10.35 -1.45 -10.81
CA SER A 143 -10.50 0.01 -10.75
C SER A 143 -10.13 0.58 -9.38
N GLU A 144 -9.71 1.84 -9.37
CA GLU A 144 -9.42 2.60 -8.15
C GLU A 144 -10.69 2.89 -7.33
N GLU A 145 -11.85 2.98 -7.99
CA GLU A 145 -13.13 3.17 -7.32
C GLU A 145 -13.52 1.94 -6.49
N ASP A 146 -13.47 0.75 -7.09
CA ASP A 146 -13.71 -0.51 -6.38
C ASP A 146 -12.71 -0.70 -5.23
N LEU A 147 -11.48 -0.25 -5.42
CA LEU A 147 -10.44 -0.27 -4.38
C LEU A 147 -10.78 0.59 -3.19
N LYS A 148 -11.14 1.85 -3.45
CA LYS A 148 -11.59 2.76 -2.42
C LYS A 148 -12.74 2.16 -1.62
N ASP A 149 -13.75 1.62 -2.30
CA ASP A 149 -14.94 1.06 -1.64
C ASP A 149 -14.60 -0.19 -0.81
N ALA A 150 -13.78 -1.10 -1.35
CA ALA A 150 -13.35 -2.31 -0.63
C ALA A 150 -12.50 -2.00 0.60
N VAL A 151 -11.61 -1.00 0.52
CA VAL A 151 -10.78 -0.55 1.65
C VAL A 151 -11.64 0.13 2.71
N MET A 152 -12.56 1.02 2.29
CA MET A 152 -13.51 1.69 3.18
C MET A 152 -14.39 0.70 3.95
N GLU A 153 -14.98 -0.26 3.25
CA GLU A 153 -15.82 -1.32 3.84
C GLU A 153 -15.03 -2.09 4.91
N ARG A 154 -13.83 -2.54 4.57
CA ARG A 154 -13.00 -3.34 5.47
C ARG A 154 -12.55 -2.57 6.69
N LEU A 155 -12.14 -1.30 6.53
CA LEU A 155 -11.75 -0.44 7.65
C LEU A 155 -12.92 -0.17 8.60
N LYS A 156 -14.11 0.14 8.07
CA LYS A 156 -15.31 0.34 8.90
C LYS A 156 -15.63 -0.91 9.72
N GLY A 157 -15.54 -2.09 9.11
CA GLY A 157 -15.69 -3.37 9.82
C GLY A 157 -14.67 -3.55 10.95
N LEU A 158 -13.40 -3.22 10.70
CA LEU A 158 -12.34 -3.31 11.70
C LEU A 158 -12.45 -2.27 12.83
N ILE A 159 -13.07 -1.11 12.57
CA ILE A 159 -13.28 -0.06 13.58
C ILE A 159 -14.49 -0.40 14.46
N ALA A 160 -15.51 -1.04 13.89
CA ALA A 160 -16.74 -1.39 14.59
C ALA A 160 -16.64 -2.67 15.45
N GLY A 161 -15.68 -3.55 15.16
CA GLY A 161 -15.42 -4.79 15.91
C GLY A 161 -14.27 -4.65 16.90
#